data_AF-A0A8D8CCZ1-F1
#
_entry.id   AF-A0A8D8CCZ1-F1
#
_cell.length_a   1.000
_cell.length_b   1.000
_cell.length_c   1.000
_cell.angle_alpha   90.00
_cell.angle_beta   90.00
_cell.angle_gamma   90.00
#
_symmetry.space_group_name_H-M   'P 1'
#
loop_
_entity.id
_entity.type
_entity.pdbx_description
1 polymer ?
#
loop_
_entity_poly.entity_id
_entity_poly.type
_entity_poly.pdbx_seq_one_letter_code
_entity_poly.pdbx_strand_id
1 'polypeptide(L)'
;MSRYGLSADDDRFLAEMDQSEEVGADAAPEEEGDNQSDGEEIQMTSKQVLDALQRAWMNEKFAVQILPYEEPIVDMVLSQLVYMEENLASTNKNEMLYIAHRMEVERIRYLLASYHRCRLQKIEEYTFHILDEESKRGPGEKRLSAGELQFATDFYKSVESHFHQVAVRHMPRSCQNDENMRKVVPNLDSHVFVRAKENVAEFS
;
A
#
# COMPACT_ATOMS: atom_id res chain seq x y z
N MET A 1 7.53 29.31 54.46
CA MET A 1 6.59 29.37 53.33
C MET A 1 6.85 30.64 52.55
N SER A 2 6.75 30.57 51.22
CA SER A 2 7.16 31.55 50.20
C SER A 2 8.59 31.40 49.68
N ARG A 3 8.68 30.91 48.43
CA ARG A 3 9.72 31.22 47.44
C ARG A 3 9.33 30.66 46.06
N TYR A 4 9.50 31.52 45.03
CA TYR A 4 9.35 31.33 43.58
C TYR A 4 7.89 31.36 43.06
N GLY A 5 7.48 32.23 42.12
CA GLY A 5 8.21 33.12 41.21
C GLY A 5 7.58 33.01 39.82
N LEU A 6 6.47 33.73 39.57
CA LEU A 6 5.84 33.84 38.26
C LEU A 6 6.63 34.87 37.44
N SER A 7 7.33 34.39 36.41
CA SER A 7 8.00 35.23 35.41
C SER A 7 6.95 35.87 34.50
N ALA A 8 7.07 37.18 34.28
CA ALA A 8 6.10 38.01 33.56
C ALA A 8 6.56 38.34 32.12
N ASP A 9 7.23 37.40 31.45
CA ASP A 9 7.92 37.65 30.18
C ASP A 9 7.42 36.83 28.96
N ASP A 10 6.35 36.04 29.07
CA ASP A 10 5.90 35.16 27.96
C ASP A 10 4.66 35.65 27.17
N ASP A 11 4.15 36.86 27.43
CA ASP A 11 2.95 37.40 26.76
C ASP A 11 3.26 38.49 25.72
N ARG A 12 4.49 38.52 25.17
CA ARG A 12 4.92 39.55 24.21
C ARG A 12 5.25 39.05 22.81
N PHE A 13 5.00 37.78 22.50
CA PHE A 13 5.34 37.18 21.20
C PHE A 13 4.15 37.00 20.24
N LEU A 14 2.91 37.24 20.69
CA LEU A 14 1.70 36.99 19.90
C LEU A 14 0.95 38.26 19.46
N ALA A 15 1.55 39.45 19.61
CA ALA A 15 0.87 40.73 19.36
C ALA A 15 1.52 41.62 18.29
N GLU A 16 2.41 41.08 17.44
CA GLU A 16 3.22 41.93 16.53
C GLU A 16 3.29 41.45 15.06
N MET A 17 2.25 40.81 14.53
CA MET A 17 2.18 40.49 13.08
C MET A 17 0.83 40.77 12.43
N ASP A 18 0.10 41.79 12.92
CA ASP A 18 -1.07 42.31 12.21
C ASP A 18 -1.04 43.85 12.23
N GLN A 19 -1.24 44.45 11.05
CA GLN A 19 -1.07 45.87 10.64
C GLN A 19 0.38 46.24 10.26
N SER A 20 0.74 46.74 9.09
CA SER A 20 0.07 47.39 7.94
C SER A 20 1.13 47.39 6.79
N GLU A 21 0.86 47.44 5.48
CA GLU A 21 0.32 48.59 4.73
C GLU A 21 0.38 48.25 3.21
N GLU A 22 -0.61 48.69 2.44
CA GLU A 22 -0.60 48.68 0.96
C GLU A 22 0.40 49.69 0.39
N VAL A 23 1.17 49.33 -0.65
CA VAL A 23 1.63 50.26 -1.72
C VAL A 23 1.88 49.53 -3.05
N GLY A 24 1.12 49.90 -4.09
CA GLY A 24 1.61 50.30 -5.43
C GLY A 24 2.29 49.32 -6.41
N ALA A 25 1.52 48.90 -7.42
CA ALA A 25 1.77 48.86 -8.88
C ALA A 25 3.17 48.54 -9.48
N ASP A 26 3.11 47.55 -10.38
CA ASP A 26 3.80 47.38 -11.68
C ASP A 26 5.24 46.82 -11.71
N ALA A 27 5.36 45.53 -12.07
CA ALA A 27 6.27 44.97 -13.08
C ALA A 27 6.28 43.43 -13.00
N ALA A 28 5.84 42.78 -14.08
CA ALA A 28 5.94 41.33 -14.25
C ALA A 28 7.40 40.84 -14.31
N PRO A 29 7.67 39.63 -13.81
CA PRO A 29 8.44 38.69 -14.61
C PRO A 29 7.68 37.36 -14.76
N GLU A 30 7.89 36.75 -15.91
CA GLU A 30 7.29 35.49 -16.35
C GLU A 30 7.72 34.35 -15.41
N GLU A 31 6.77 33.78 -14.68
CA GLU A 31 6.95 32.52 -13.95
C GLU A 31 6.82 31.35 -14.94
N GLU A 32 7.96 30.78 -15.33
CA GLU A 32 8.00 29.43 -15.90
C GLU A 32 7.40 28.48 -14.85
N GLY A 33 6.23 27.92 -15.16
CA GLY A 33 5.55 26.95 -14.32
C GLY A 33 6.39 25.68 -14.19
N ASP A 34 7.20 25.61 -13.13
CA ASP A 34 7.72 24.36 -12.60
C ASP A 34 6.55 23.65 -11.92
N ASN A 35 5.80 22.88 -12.71
CA ASN A 35 4.76 21.99 -12.24
C ASN A 35 5.43 20.80 -11.52
N GLN A 36 6.09 21.08 -10.39
CA GLN A 36 6.39 20.09 -9.39
C GLN A 36 5.05 19.57 -8.90
N SER A 37 4.68 18.40 -9.41
CA SER A 37 3.70 17.51 -8.80
C SER A 37 4.19 17.24 -7.39
N ASP A 38 3.87 18.16 -6.48
CA ASP A 38 4.06 18.03 -5.05
C ASP A 38 3.23 16.80 -4.66
N GLY A 39 3.92 15.67 -4.52
CA GLY A 39 3.29 14.43 -4.13
C GLY A 39 2.75 14.65 -2.74
N GLU A 40 1.43 14.84 -2.64
CA GLU A 40 0.73 15.11 -1.38
C GLU A 40 1.31 14.22 -0.28
N GLU A 41 2.11 14.80 0.61
CA GLU A 41 2.65 14.06 1.75
C GLU A 41 1.44 13.51 2.51
N ILE A 42 1.30 12.18 2.50
CA ILE A 42 0.21 11.50 3.19
C ILE A 42 0.43 11.68 4.70
N GLN A 43 -0.07 12.79 5.24
CA GLN A 43 -0.06 13.08 6.68
C GLN A 43 -1.12 12.23 7.36
N MET A 44 -0.78 10.97 7.64
CA MET A 44 -1.60 10.06 8.44
C MET A 44 -0.96 9.78 9.79
N THR A 45 -1.78 9.72 10.83
CA THR A 45 -1.36 9.18 12.13
C THR A 45 -1.09 7.67 12.02
N SER A 46 -0.22 7.11 12.86
CA SER A 46 0.09 5.67 12.85
C SER A 46 -1.14 4.77 12.96
N LYS A 47 -2.16 5.23 13.71
CA LYS A 47 -3.44 4.51 13.81
C LYS A 47 -4.20 4.49 12.48
N GLN A 48 -4.27 5.62 11.78
CA GLN A 48 -4.95 5.70 10.48
C GLN A 48 -4.26 4.83 9.42
N VAL A 49 -2.92 4.80 9.43
CA VAL A 49 -2.14 3.92 8.55
C VAL A 49 -2.48 2.45 8.81
N LEU A 50 -2.53 2.04 10.08
CA LEU A 50 -2.87 0.67 10.44
C LEU A 50 -4.32 0.30 10.07
N ASP A 51 -5.26 1.23 10.28
CA ASP A 51 -6.65 1.06 9.87
C ASP A 51 -6.79 0.98 8.34
N ALA A 52 -5.94 1.69 7.59
CA ALA A 52 -5.86 1.58 6.13
C ALA A 52 -5.32 0.21 5.69
N LEU A 53 -4.22 -0.27 6.30
CA LEU A 53 -3.68 -1.61 6.00
C LEU A 53 -4.71 -2.70 6.31
N GLN A 54 -5.41 -2.61 7.45
CA GLN A 54 -6.43 -3.59 7.80
C GLN A 54 -7.59 -3.60 6.79
N ARG A 55 -7.98 -2.44 6.26
CA ARG A 55 -8.99 -2.34 5.19
C ARG A 55 -8.48 -2.99 3.91
N ALA A 56 -7.27 -2.65 3.46
CA ALA A 56 -6.67 -3.22 2.26
C ALA A 56 -6.58 -4.75 2.38
N TRP A 57 -6.14 -5.27 3.53
CA TRP A 57 -6.09 -6.70 3.82
C TRP A 57 -7.46 -7.39 3.78
N MET A 58 -8.48 -6.81 4.43
CA MET A 58 -9.82 -7.38 4.39
C MET A 58 -10.38 -7.39 2.98
N ASN A 59 -10.24 -6.29 2.25
CA ASN A 59 -10.74 -6.18 0.88
C ASN A 59 -10.05 -7.20 -0.02
N GLU A 60 -8.72 -7.33 0.09
CA GLU A 60 -7.96 -8.31 -0.69
C GLU A 60 -8.42 -9.73 -0.37
N LYS A 61 -8.64 -10.07 0.91
CA LYS A 61 -9.06 -11.42 1.32
C LYS A 61 -10.42 -11.84 0.77
N PHE A 62 -11.35 -10.91 0.61
CA PHE A 62 -12.72 -11.20 0.17
C PHE A 62 -12.98 -10.85 -1.30
N ALA A 63 -12.08 -10.14 -1.96
CA ALA A 63 -12.17 -9.89 -3.39
C ALA A 63 -11.78 -11.15 -4.19
N VAL A 64 -12.51 -11.44 -5.25
CA VAL A 64 -12.20 -12.57 -6.16
C VAL A 64 -11.00 -12.24 -7.05
N GLN A 65 -10.95 -11.00 -7.54
CA GLN A 65 -9.85 -10.49 -8.36
C GLN A 65 -8.76 -9.85 -7.49
N ILE A 66 -7.59 -9.63 -8.11
CA ILE A 66 -6.51 -8.87 -7.48
C ILE A 66 -6.84 -7.37 -7.44
N LEU A 67 -6.65 -6.76 -6.27
CA LEU A 67 -6.86 -5.33 -6.08
C LEU A 67 -5.57 -4.54 -6.37
N PRO A 68 -5.65 -3.20 -6.54
CA PRO A 68 -4.46 -2.37 -6.63
C PRO A 68 -3.54 -2.56 -5.43
N TYR A 69 -2.23 -2.55 -5.68
CA TYR A 69 -1.24 -2.64 -4.61
C TYR A 69 -1.14 -1.30 -3.87
N GLU A 70 -1.36 -1.33 -2.57
CA GLU A 70 -1.36 -0.13 -1.71
C GLU A 70 0.07 0.18 -1.22
N GLU A 71 0.98 0.46 -2.16
CA GLU A 71 2.42 0.71 -1.89
C GLU A 71 2.65 1.76 -0.80
N PRO A 72 2.02 2.95 -0.84
CA PRO A 72 2.27 3.99 0.16
C PRO A 72 1.90 3.55 1.58
N ILE A 73 0.83 2.76 1.73
CA ILE A 73 0.39 2.25 3.03
C ILE A 73 1.34 1.17 3.52
N VAL A 74 1.76 0.26 2.65
CA VAL A 74 2.69 -0.82 3.00
C VAL A 74 4.04 -0.25 3.45
N ASP A 75 4.59 0.69 2.69
CA ASP A 75 5.88 1.31 3.00
C ASP A 75 5.83 2.07 4.32
N MET A 76 4.78 2.84 4.55
CA MET A 76 4.58 3.55 5.81
C MET A 76 4.50 2.59 7.02
N VAL A 77 3.77 1.47 6.89
CA VAL A 77 3.70 0.46 7.95
C VAL A 77 5.05 -0.18 8.19
N LEU A 78 5.81 -0.50 7.14
CA LEU A 78 7.15 -1.08 7.26
C LEU A 78 8.10 -0.12 8.00
N SER A 79 8.13 1.15 7.63
CA SER A 79 8.94 2.16 8.31
C SER A 79 8.54 2.31 9.79
N GLN A 80 7.24 2.36 10.09
CA GLN A 80 6.76 2.42 11.47
C GLN A 80 7.13 1.17 12.28
N LEU A 81 7.08 0.00 11.65
CA LEU A 81 7.44 -1.26 12.29
C LEU A 81 8.93 -1.31 12.65
N VAL A 82 9.81 -0.90 11.73
CA VAL A 82 11.26 -0.79 11.99
C VAL A 82 11.53 0.15 13.16
N TYR A 83 10.91 1.34 13.17
CA TYR A 83 11.05 2.30 14.26
C TYR A 83 10.60 1.72 15.61
N MET A 84 9.48 0.99 15.65
CA MET A 84 9.01 0.33 16.86
C MET A 84 9.96 -0.78 17.34
N GLU A 85 10.57 -1.53 16.43
CA GLU A 85 11.55 -2.58 16.75
C GLU A 85 12.84 -2.00 17.35
N GLU A 86 13.35 -0.90 16.77
CA GLU A 86 14.54 -0.21 17.28
C GLU A 86 14.32 0.35 18.69
N ASN A 87 13.17 0.98 18.92
CA ASN A 87 12.79 1.48 20.25
C ASN A 87 12.69 0.34 21.27
N LEU A 88 12.07 -0.79 20.89
CA LEU A 88 11.98 -1.98 21.73
C LEU A 88 13.36 -2.54 22.09
N ALA A 89 14.34 -2.49 21.17
CA ALA A 89 15.68 -2.98 21.43
C ALA A 89 16.40 -2.21 22.56
N SER A 90 16.12 -0.91 22.69
CA SER A 90 16.66 -0.05 23.76
C SER A 90 15.88 -0.06 25.07
N THR A 91 14.67 -0.65 25.09
CA THR A 91 13.75 -0.57 26.23
C THR A 91 13.96 -1.70 27.25
N ASN A 92 13.70 -1.44 28.53
CA ASN A 92 13.81 -2.42 29.60
C ASN A 92 12.74 -3.53 29.47
N LYS A 93 13.21 -4.78 29.37
CA LYS A 93 12.37 -5.96 29.08
C LYS A 93 11.44 -6.39 30.22
N ASN A 94 11.67 -5.90 31.44
CA ASN A 94 10.92 -6.30 32.63
C ASN A 94 9.63 -5.49 32.86
N GLU A 95 9.35 -4.51 32.00
CA GLU A 95 8.16 -3.66 32.11
C GLU A 95 6.98 -4.26 31.33
N MET A 96 5.77 -4.20 31.89
CA MET A 96 4.57 -4.68 31.19
C MET A 96 4.33 -3.94 29.86
N LEU A 97 4.73 -2.67 29.77
CA LEU A 97 4.64 -1.88 28.54
C LEU A 97 5.51 -2.47 27.43
N TYR A 98 6.71 -2.97 27.74
CA TYR A 98 7.56 -3.66 26.75
C TYR A 98 6.85 -4.89 26.15
N ILE A 99 6.19 -5.69 27.00
CA ILE A 99 5.44 -6.87 26.55
C ILE A 99 4.29 -6.43 25.62
N ALA A 100 3.54 -5.41 26.00
CA ALA A 100 2.44 -4.88 25.19
C ALA A 100 2.90 -4.37 23.82
N HIS A 101 3.96 -3.56 23.77
CA HIS A 101 4.53 -3.06 22.51
C HIS A 101 5.06 -4.19 21.63
N ARG A 102 5.73 -5.18 22.21
CA ARG A 102 6.22 -6.34 21.47
C ARG A 102 5.07 -7.16 20.86
N MET A 103 4.01 -7.42 21.63
CA MET A 103 2.82 -8.11 21.12
C MET A 103 2.19 -7.35 19.94
N GLU A 104 2.16 -6.02 20.02
CA GLU A 104 1.61 -5.20 18.93
C GLU A 104 2.47 -5.25 17.67
N VAL A 105 3.81 -5.21 17.79
CA VAL A 105 4.71 -5.42 16.65
C VAL A 105 4.47 -6.78 15.99
N GLU A 106 4.33 -7.85 16.79
CA GLU A 106 4.01 -9.19 16.27
C GLU A 106 2.65 -9.22 15.55
N ARG A 107 1.64 -8.53 16.07
CA ARG A 107 0.31 -8.41 15.46
C ARG A 107 0.36 -7.70 14.11
N ILE A 108 1.06 -6.56 14.03
CA ILE A 108 1.21 -5.78 12.78
C ILE A 108 1.99 -6.59 11.75
N ARG A 109 3.08 -7.25 12.16
CA ARG A 109 3.87 -8.12 11.27
C ARG A 109 3.04 -9.25 10.70
N TYR A 110 2.18 -9.88 11.51
CA TYR A 110 1.26 -10.90 11.05
C TYR A 110 0.28 -10.34 10.01
N LEU A 111 -0.31 -9.17 10.26
CA LEU A 111 -1.25 -8.54 9.35
C LEU A 111 -0.61 -8.27 7.97
N LEU A 112 0.58 -7.66 7.97
CA LEU A 112 1.32 -7.37 6.74
C LEU A 112 1.70 -8.66 5.99
N ALA A 113 2.23 -9.66 6.69
CA ALA A 113 2.55 -10.95 6.09
C ALA A 113 1.29 -11.64 5.54
N SER A 114 0.14 -11.52 6.21
CA SER A 114 -1.12 -12.08 5.73
C SER A 114 -1.64 -11.36 4.49
N TYR A 115 -1.44 -10.05 4.37
CA TYR A 115 -1.76 -9.28 3.16
C TYR A 115 -0.96 -9.78 1.96
N HIS A 116 0.37 -9.83 2.07
CA HIS A 116 1.21 -10.32 0.98
C HIS A 116 0.92 -11.78 0.62
N ARG A 117 0.70 -12.67 1.60
CA ARG A 117 0.34 -14.07 1.33
C ARG A 117 -0.95 -14.20 0.54
N CYS A 118 -1.97 -13.41 0.87
CA CYS A 118 -3.23 -13.41 0.14
C CYS A 118 -3.04 -13.00 -1.32
N ARG A 119 -2.21 -11.98 -1.56
CA ARG A 119 -1.90 -11.50 -2.91
C ARG A 119 -1.10 -12.52 -3.70
N LEU A 120 -0.04 -13.08 -3.12
CA LEU A 120 0.78 -14.11 -3.76
C LEU A 120 -0.06 -15.33 -4.15
N GLN A 121 -0.96 -15.79 -3.28
CA GLN A 121 -1.85 -16.90 -3.59
C GLN A 121 -2.71 -16.61 -4.83
N LYS A 122 -3.28 -15.40 -4.94
CA LYS A 122 -4.05 -15.00 -6.14
C LYS A 122 -3.16 -14.87 -7.38
N ILE A 123 -1.94 -14.37 -7.23
CA ILE A 123 -0.97 -14.26 -8.33
C ILE A 123 -0.60 -15.64 -8.85
N GLU A 124 -0.37 -16.61 -7.98
CA GLU A 124 -0.08 -18.00 -8.36
C GLU A 124 -1.28 -18.69 -9.04
N GLU A 125 -2.50 -18.42 -8.57
CA GLU A 125 -3.72 -19.02 -9.13
C GLU A 125 -4.10 -18.45 -10.50
N TYR A 126 -3.97 -17.13 -10.68
CA TYR A 126 -4.43 -16.41 -11.88
C TYR A 126 -3.27 -15.79 -12.68
N THR A 127 -2.06 -16.34 -12.62
CA THR A 127 -0.83 -15.71 -13.17
C THR A 127 -0.98 -15.27 -14.62
N PHE A 128 -1.44 -16.16 -15.50
CA PHE A 128 -1.61 -15.91 -16.93
C PHE A 128 -2.58 -14.75 -17.20
N HIS A 129 -3.70 -14.73 -16.47
CA HIS A 129 -4.71 -13.69 -16.60
C HIS A 129 -4.20 -12.34 -16.08
N ILE A 130 -3.55 -12.33 -14.92
CA ILE A 130 -3.03 -11.11 -14.31
C ILE A 130 -1.93 -10.48 -15.18
N LEU A 131 -0.98 -11.28 -15.70
CA LEU A 131 0.09 -10.77 -16.58
C LEU A 131 -0.46 -10.20 -17.89
N ASP A 132 -1.45 -10.86 -18.49
CA ASP A 132 -2.13 -10.38 -19.70
C ASP A 132 -2.86 -9.06 -19.43
N GLU A 133 -3.55 -8.91 -18.30
CA GLU A 133 -4.16 -7.64 -17.91
C GLU A 133 -3.14 -6.54 -17.61
N GLU A 134 -2.08 -6.84 -16.86
CA GLU A 134 -1.01 -5.89 -16.56
C GLU A 134 -0.32 -5.37 -17.81
N SER A 135 -0.19 -6.19 -18.86
CA SER A 135 0.38 -5.75 -20.14
C SER A 135 -0.50 -4.73 -20.89
N LYS A 136 -1.82 -4.73 -20.62
CA LYS A 136 -2.80 -3.84 -21.24
C LYS A 136 -3.03 -2.56 -20.44
N ARG A 137 -2.75 -2.57 -19.14
CA ARG A 137 -2.91 -1.44 -18.23
C ARG A 137 -1.85 -0.36 -18.49
N GLY A 138 -2.25 0.90 -18.37
CA GLY A 138 -1.31 2.03 -18.39
C GLY A 138 -0.40 2.05 -17.15
N PRO A 139 0.68 2.85 -17.15
CA PRO A 139 1.63 2.91 -16.02
C PRO A 139 0.97 3.32 -14.69
N GLY A 140 -0.08 4.15 -14.71
CA GLY A 140 -0.82 4.56 -13.51
C GLY A 140 -1.95 3.63 -13.06
N GLU A 141 -2.24 2.56 -13.82
CA GLU A 141 -3.34 1.63 -13.54
C GLU A 141 -2.84 0.23 -13.15
N LYS A 142 -1.53 0.08 -12.97
CA LYS A 142 -0.90 -1.17 -12.55
C LYS A 142 -1.35 -1.56 -11.16
N ARG A 143 -1.64 -2.85 -11.00
CA ARG A 143 -2.14 -3.43 -9.75
C ARG A 143 -1.08 -4.21 -8.99
N LEU A 144 0.01 -4.57 -9.64
CA LEU A 144 1.12 -5.31 -9.04
C LEU A 144 2.22 -4.36 -8.60
N SER A 145 2.85 -4.67 -7.47
CA SER A 145 4.13 -4.07 -7.13
C SER A 145 5.24 -4.55 -8.09
N ALA A 146 6.36 -3.83 -8.12
CA ALA A 146 7.51 -4.25 -8.94
C ALA A 146 8.01 -5.65 -8.57
N GLY A 147 8.04 -5.98 -7.28
CA GLY A 147 8.42 -7.31 -6.78
C GLY A 147 7.40 -8.39 -7.15
N GLU A 148 6.10 -8.08 -7.09
CA GLU A 148 5.03 -9.00 -7.49
C GLU A 148 5.06 -9.28 -8.99
N LEU A 149 5.31 -8.26 -9.81
CA LEU A 149 5.42 -8.40 -11.27
C LEU A 149 6.62 -9.29 -11.64
N GLN A 150 7.76 -9.11 -10.97
CA GLN A 150 8.92 -9.96 -11.17
C GLN A 150 8.60 -11.41 -10.79
N PHE A 151 8.02 -11.63 -9.60
CA PHE A 151 7.61 -12.95 -9.14
C PHE A 151 6.65 -13.64 -10.12
N ALA A 152 5.61 -12.95 -10.56
CA ALA A 152 4.63 -13.48 -11.52
C ALA A 152 5.28 -13.88 -12.85
N THR A 153 6.21 -13.06 -13.35
CA THR A 153 6.93 -13.32 -14.60
C THR A 153 7.85 -14.54 -14.49
N ASP A 154 8.58 -14.65 -13.38
CA ASP A 154 9.49 -15.77 -13.14
C ASP A 154 8.72 -17.07 -12.89
N PHE A 155 7.62 -17.00 -12.16
CA PHE A 155 6.71 -18.12 -11.95
C PHE A 155 6.12 -18.62 -13.28
N TYR A 156 5.60 -17.72 -14.11
CA TYR A 156 5.11 -18.06 -15.45
C TYR A 156 6.16 -18.81 -16.29
N LYS A 157 7.37 -18.26 -16.38
CA LYS A 157 8.47 -18.87 -17.14
C LYS A 157 8.86 -20.26 -16.61
N SER A 158 8.88 -20.40 -15.28
CA SER A 158 9.19 -21.67 -14.62
C SER A 158 8.14 -22.74 -14.94
N VAL A 159 6.86 -22.39 -14.82
CA VAL A 159 5.73 -23.28 -15.12
C VAL A 159 5.75 -23.69 -16.60
N GLU A 160 5.89 -22.75 -17.53
CA GLU A 160 5.94 -23.05 -18.96
C GLU A 160 7.14 -23.94 -19.33
N SER A 161 8.32 -23.65 -18.78
CA SER A 161 9.52 -24.48 -18.98
C SER A 161 9.30 -25.91 -18.47
N HIS A 162 8.71 -26.05 -17.29
CA HIS A 162 8.41 -27.36 -16.71
C HIS A 162 7.41 -28.15 -17.56
N PHE A 163 6.27 -27.53 -17.93
CA PHE A 163 5.28 -28.16 -18.81
C PHE A 163 5.87 -28.55 -20.16
N HIS A 164 6.73 -27.69 -20.73
CA HIS A 164 7.39 -27.99 -22.00
C HIS A 164 8.27 -29.22 -21.93
N GLN A 165 9.07 -29.34 -20.87
CA GLN A 165 9.98 -30.46 -20.64
C GLN A 165 9.23 -31.77 -20.37
N VAL A 166 8.11 -31.73 -19.63
CA VAL A 166 7.38 -32.93 -19.23
C VAL A 166 6.46 -33.45 -20.34
N ALA A 167 5.70 -32.58 -20.99
CA ALA A 167 4.61 -32.99 -21.87
C ALA A 167 4.66 -32.35 -23.26
N VAL A 168 4.76 -31.02 -23.37
CA VAL A 168 4.50 -30.31 -24.64
C VAL A 168 5.48 -30.72 -25.74
N ARG A 169 6.76 -30.94 -25.41
CA ARG A 169 7.78 -31.38 -26.41
C ARG A 169 7.47 -32.74 -27.03
N HIS A 170 6.65 -33.56 -26.38
CA HIS A 170 6.26 -34.90 -26.85
C HIS A 170 4.88 -34.91 -27.53
N MET A 171 4.16 -33.79 -27.50
CA MET A 171 2.82 -33.66 -28.06
C MET A 171 2.90 -33.34 -29.57
N PRO A 172 1.93 -33.79 -30.39
CA PRO A 172 1.83 -33.37 -31.80
C PRO A 172 1.75 -31.85 -31.94
N ARG A 173 2.39 -31.28 -32.98
CA ARG A 173 2.51 -29.82 -33.19
C ARG A 173 1.19 -29.05 -33.16
N SER A 174 0.09 -29.68 -33.56
CA SER A 174 -1.25 -29.09 -33.55
C SER A 174 -1.77 -28.77 -32.15
N CYS A 175 -1.25 -29.43 -31.11
CA CYS A 175 -1.73 -29.32 -29.73
C CYS A 175 -0.71 -28.65 -28.80
N GLN A 176 0.44 -28.20 -29.31
CA GLN A 176 1.49 -27.61 -28.48
C GLN A 176 1.16 -26.18 -27.99
N ASN A 177 0.29 -25.46 -28.71
CA ASN A 177 -0.10 -24.08 -28.38
C ASN A 177 -1.41 -24.08 -27.59
N ASP A 178 -1.32 -24.31 -26.28
CA ASP A 178 -2.48 -24.43 -25.37
C ASP A 178 -2.54 -23.33 -24.28
N GLU A 179 -1.83 -22.22 -24.49
CA GLU A 179 -1.74 -21.13 -23.48
C GLU A 179 -3.12 -20.57 -23.10
N ASN A 180 -4.03 -20.44 -24.07
CA ASN A 180 -5.38 -19.92 -23.82
C ASN A 180 -6.30 -20.91 -23.12
N MET A 181 -6.12 -22.22 -23.30
CA MET A 181 -6.99 -23.22 -22.66
C MET A 181 -6.58 -23.46 -21.20
N ARG A 182 -5.31 -23.23 -20.87
CA ARG A 182 -4.76 -23.32 -19.50
C ARG A 182 -4.95 -22.04 -18.69
N LYS A 183 -5.47 -20.97 -19.30
CA LYS A 183 -5.70 -19.68 -18.64
C LYS A 183 -6.83 -19.83 -17.60
N VAL A 184 -6.47 -19.72 -16.33
CA VAL A 184 -7.42 -19.60 -15.22
C VAL A 184 -7.81 -18.14 -15.08
N VAL A 185 -9.13 -17.86 -15.03
CA VAL A 185 -9.68 -16.51 -14.92
C VAL A 185 -10.57 -16.43 -13.66
N PRO A 186 -10.47 -15.37 -12.85
CA PRO A 186 -11.32 -15.20 -11.68
C PRO A 186 -12.80 -15.04 -12.08
N ASN A 187 -13.69 -15.68 -11.32
CA ASN A 187 -15.14 -15.57 -11.54
C ASN A 187 -15.70 -14.28 -10.91
N LEU A 188 -15.94 -13.26 -11.73
CA LEU A 188 -16.47 -11.97 -11.27
C LEU A 188 -17.93 -12.03 -10.77
N ASP A 189 -18.68 -13.08 -11.12
CA ASP A 189 -20.08 -13.28 -10.68
C ASP A 189 -20.18 -13.98 -9.32
N SER A 190 -19.05 -14.21 -8.65
CA SER A 190 -19.03 -14.84 -7.33
C SER A 190 -19.62 -13.93 -6.25
N HIS A 191 -20.42 -14.51 -5.35
CA HIS A 191 -21.01 -13.77 -4.25
C HIS A 191 -19.97 -13.36 -3.19
N VAL A 192 -20.01 -12.09 -2.78
CA VAL A 192 -19.15 -11.53 -1.73
C VAL A 192 -19.97 -10.88 -0.63
N PHE A 193 -19.45 -10.90 0.59
CA PHE A 193 -20.04 -10.15 1.70
C PHE A 193 -19.49 -8.73 1.70
N VAL A 194 -20.39 -7.75 1.65
CA VAL A 194 -20.02 -6.32 1.60
C VAL A 194 -20.53 -5.63 2.86
N ARG A 195 -19.73 -4.69 3.38
CA ARG A 195 -20.14 -3.75 4.42
C ARG A 195 -20.03 -2.33 3.85
N ALA A 196 -21.16 -1.65 3.71
CA ALA A 196 -21.20 -0.26 3.29
C ALA A 196 -20.50 0.63 4.34
N LYS A 197 -19.58 1.48 3.87
CA LYS A 197 -18.84 2.44 4.70
C LYS A 197 -19.06 3.88 4.25
N GLU A 198 -19.24 4.07 2.95
CA GLU A 198 -19.45 5.37 2.32
C GLU A 198 -20.74 5.29 1.51
N ASN A 199 -21.46 6.41 1.49
CA ASN A 199 -22.62 6.58 0.61
C ASN A 199 -22.09 7.03 -0.75
N VAL A 200 -21.88 6.06 -1.62
CA VAL A 200 -21.69 6.32 -3.04
C VAL A 200 -23.10 6.31 -3.63
N ALA A 201 -23.60 7.47 -4.06
CA ALA A 201 -24.99 7.66 -4.47
C ALA A 201 -25.47 6.62 -5.50
N GLU A 202 -26.79 6.43 -5.56
CA GLU A 202 -27.53 5.30 -6.12
C GLU A 202 -27.03 4.75 -7.48
N PHE A 203 -26.97 3.41 -7.56
CA PHE A 203 -26.89 2.69 -8.82
C PHE A 203 -28.19 2.93 -9.61
N SER A 204 -28.10 3.71 -10.69
CA SER A 204 -29.18 3.86 -11.69
C SER A 204 -29.12 2.79 -12.77
#